data_AF-A0A163JJK9-F1
#
_entry.id   AF-A0A163JJK9-F1
#
_cell.length_a   1.000
_cell.length_b   1.000
_cell.length_c   1.000
_cell.angle_alpha   90.00
_cell.angle_beta   90.00
_cell.angle_gamma   90.00
#
_symmetry.space_group_name_H-M   'P 1'
#
loop_
_entity.id
_entity.type
_entity.pdbx_description
1 polymer ?
#
loop_
_entity_poly.entity_id
_entity_poly.type
_entity_poly.pdbx_seq_one_letter_code
_entity_poly.pdbx_strand_id
1 'polypeptide(L)'
;MRMWPDNSKRYIISCLRLHARLSVGTEHDDPLSFLINRLPRHPTSYATTRKWRRYWPILTAILMALEQLQHPDHQEPSPPPLDSFLTWLQSVDISLDLPPPP
;
A
#
# COMPACT_ATOMS: atom_id res chain seq x y z
N MET A 1 -16.77 5.80 5.84
CA MET A 1 -16.07 4.64 5.24
C MET A 1 -17.16 3.64 4.83
N ARG A 2 -17.45 3.54 3.54
CA ARG A 2 -18.57 2.71 3.04
C ARG A 2 -18.15 1.23 3.21
N MET A 3 -18.66 0.56 4.23
CA MET A 3 -18.45 -0.88 4.44
C MET A 3 -19.19 -1.61 3.33
N TRP A 4 -18.43 -2.28 2.46
CA TRP A 4 -19.00 -3.18 1.46
C TRP A 4 -19.69 -4.36 2.16
N PRO A 5 -20.79 -4.88 1.62
CA PRO A 5 -21.35 -6.14 2.12
C PRO A 5 -20.30 -7.26 1.98
N ASP A 6 -20.26 -8.20 2.92
CA ASP A 6 -19.22 -9.25 3.00
C ASP A 6 -19.03 -10.03 1.69
N ASN A 7 -20.11 -10.22 0.92
CA ASN A 7 -20.08 -10.88 -0.39
C ASN A 7 -19.28 -10.07 -1.44
N SER A 8 -19.42 -8.74 -1.45
CA SER A 8 -18.66 -7.89 -2.37
C SER A 8 -17.18 -7.82 -1.98
N LYS A 9 -16.86 -7.85 -0.68
CA LYS A 9 -15.48 -7.86 -0.19
C LYS A 9 -14.73 -9.12 -0.64
N ARG A 10 -15.34 -10.31 -0.46
CA ARG A 10 -14.78 -11.58 -0.93
C ARG A 10 -14.61 -11.62 -2.46
N TYR A 11 -15.59 -11.09 -3.18
CA TYR A 11 -15.51 -11.00 -4.64
C TYR A 11 -14.33 -10.13 -5.10
N ILE A 12 -14.14 -8.96 -4.50
CA ILE A 12 -13.03 -8.06 -4.79
C ILE A 12 -11.68 -8.71 -4.45
N ILE A 13 -11.56 -9.37 -3.29
CA ILE A 13 -10.36 -10.09 -2.89
C ILE A 13 -9.96 -11.14 -3.94
N SER A 14 -10.95 -11.89 -4.43
CA SER A 14 -10.77 -12.90 -5.47
C SER A 14 -10.43 -12.28 -6.83
N CYS A 15 -11.23 -11.29 -7.27
CA CYS A 15 -11.09 -10.62 -8.56
C CYS A 15 -9.72 -9.93 -8.71
N LEU A 16 -9.26 -9.23 -7.67
CA LEU A 16 -7.96 -8.56 -7.66
C LEU A 16 -6.80 -9.47 -7.22
N ARG A 17 -7.09 -10.76 -6.93
CA ARG A 17 -6.13 -11.76 -6.42
C ARG A 17 -5.28 -11.22 -5.27
N LEU A 18 -5.92 -10.57 -4.30
CA LEU A 18 -5.22 -9.77 -3.27
C LEU A 18 -4.24 -10.62 -2.44
N HIS A 19 -4.59 -11.87 -2.12
CA HIS A 19 -3.68 -12.81 -1.44
C HIS A 19 -2.35 -12.99 -2.16
N ALA A 20 -2.39 -13.20 -3.47
CA ALA A 20 -1.19 -13.38 -4.29
C ALA A 20 -0.38 -12.08 -4.39
N ARG A 21 -1.04 -10.95 -4.64
CA ARG A 21 -0.38 -9.64 -4.80
C ARG A 21 0.28 -9.18 -3.50
N LEU A 22 -0.36 -9.41 -2.36
CA LEU A 22 0.13 -8.99 -1.05
C LEU A 22 1.06 -10.04 -0.41
N SER A 23 1.19 -11.23 -1.01
CA SER A 23 1.88 -12.38 -0.42
C SER A 23 1.33 -12.73 0.97
N VAL A 24 0.00 -12.69 1.11
CA VAL A 24 -0.73 -12.99 2.34
C VAL A 24 -1.49 -14.29 2.15
N GLY A 25 -1.40 -15.20 3.12
CA GLY A 25 -2.07 -16.49 3.06
C GLY A 25 -3.60 -16.37 3.03
N THR A 26 -4.26 -17.39 2.48
CA THR A 26 -5.72 -17.43 2.29
C THR A 26 -6.51 -17.56 3.59
N GLU A 27 -5.83 -17.83 4.71
CA GLU A 27 -6.39 -17.86 6.06
C GLU A 27 -6.85 -16.49 6.57
N HIS A 28 -6.43 -15.40 5.92
CA HIS A 28 -6.79 -14.04 6.31
C HIS A 28 -7.97 -13.50 5.48
N ASP A 29 -9.14 -13.34 6.11
CA ASP A 29 -10.35 -12.81 5.45
C ASP A 29 -10.18 -11.41 4.83
N ASP A 30 -9.19 -10.64 5.29
CA ASP A 30 -8.86 -9.33 4.75
C ASP A 30 -7.35 -9.16 4.59
N PRO A 31 -6.78 -9.57 3.44
CA PRO A 31 -5.35 -9.51 3.21
C PRO A 31 -4.82 -8.08 3.16
N LEU A 32 -5.66 -7.11 2.78
CA LEU A 32 -5.29 -5.69 2.72
C LEU A 32 -5.13 -5.12 4.13
N SER A 33 -6.15 -5.29 4.99
CA SER A 33 -6.08 -4.85 6.38
C SER A 33 -4.98 -5.57 7.14
N PHE A 34 -4.76 -6.86 6.88
CA PHE A 34 -3.65 -7.59 7.46
C PHE A 34 -2.29 -6.98 7.11
N LEU A 35 -2.04 -6.68 5.83
CA LEU A 35 -0.77 -6.09 5.42
C LEU A 35 -0.58 -4.68 6.00
N ILE A 36 -1.61 -3.83 5.94
CA ILE A 36 -1.54 -2.45 6.46
C ILE A 36 -1.24 -2.46 7.96
N ASN A 37 -1.86 -3.36 8.73
CA ASN A 37 -1.59 -3.50 10.17
C ASN A 37 -0.19 -4.05 10.48
N ARG A 38 0.44 -4.76 9.53
CA ARG A 38 1.83 -5.25 9.65
C ARG A 38 2.87 -4.22 9.21
N LEU A 39 2.49 -3.23 8.42
CA LEU A 39 3.40 -2.18 8.00
C LEU A 39 3.67 -1.24 9.19
N PRO A 40 4.94 -0.86 9.41
CA PRO A 40 5.29 0.04 10.50
C PRO A 40 4.69 1.41 10.22
N ARG A 41 3.98 2.00 11.19
CA ARG A 41 3.36 3.33 11.04
C ARG A 41 4.37 4.42 10.66
N HIS A 42 5.62 4.25 11.08
CA HIS A 42 6.72 5.16 10.79
C HIS A 42 7.91 4.36 10.26
N PRO A 43 8.49 4.73 9.10
CA PRO A 43 9.75 4.17 8.64
C PRO A 43 10.89 4.74 9.49
N THR A 44 11.22 4.06 10.59
CA THR A 44 12.25 4.49 11.55
C THR A 44 13.61 3.82 11.34
N SER A 45 13.70 2.89 10.39
CA SER A 45 14.91 2.14 10.06
C SER A 45 14.94 1.78 8.58
N TYR A 46 16.14 1.54 8.05
CA TYR A 46 16.33 1.07 6.67
C TYR A 46 15.47 -0.16 6.33
N ALA A 47 15.36 -1.11 7.27
CA ALA A 47 14.52 -2.30 7.11
C ALA A 47 13.04 -1.95 6.94
N THR A 48 12.54 -0.96 7.69
CA THR A 48 11.15 -0.49 7.58
C THR A 48 10.91 0.33 6.32
N THR A 49 11.85 1.20 5.93
CA THR A 49 11.78 1.96 4.67
C THR A 49 11.77 1.04 3.47
N ARG A 50 12.62 0.01 3.46
CA ARG A 50 12.67 -1.01 2.40
C ARG A 50 11.35 -1.79 2.29
N LYS A 51 10.71 -2.11 3.42
CA LYS A 51 9.36 -2.73 3.41
C LYS A 51 8.33 -1.80 2.77
N TRP A 52 8.29 -0.52 3.18
CA TRP A 52 7.40 0.46 2.58
C TRP A 52 7.62 0.62 1.09
N ARG A 53 8.88 0.79 0.64
CA ARG A 53 9.23 0.91 -0.79
C ARG A 53 8.78 -0.31 -1.60
N ARG A 54 8.82 -1.51 -1.02
CA ARG A 54 8.38 -2.75 -1.69
C ARG A 54 6.85 -2.84 -1.81
N TYR A 55 6.12 -2.55 -0.73
CA TYR A 55 4.68 -2.74 -0.68
C TYR A 55 3.87 -1.55 -1.20
N TRP A 56 4.44 -0.34 -1.19
CA TRP A 56 3.78 0.87 -1.67
C TRP A 56 3.22 0.75 -3.09
N PRO A 57 4.01 0.37 -4.13
CA PRO A 57 3.48 0.25 -5.49
C PRO A 57 2.37 -0.82 -5.63
N ILE A 58 2.41 -1.85 -4.78
CA ILE A 58 1.40 -2.90 -4.75
C ILE A 58 0.11 -2.36 -4.15
N LEU A 59 0.22 -1.64 -3.02
CA LEU A 59 -0.91 -1.00 -2.33
C LEU A 59 -1.56 0.05 -3.20
N THR A 60 -0.80 0.97 -3.82
CA THR A 60 -1.35 2.00 -4.70
C THR A 60 -2.08 1.38 -5.88
N ALA A 61 -1.50 0.37 -6.54
CA ALA A 61 -2.17 -0.32 -7.65
C ALA A 61 -3.43 -1.10 -7.21
N ILE A 62 -3.51 -1.58 -5.97
CA ILE A 62 -4.74 -2.19 -5.43
C ILE A 62 -5.78 -1.10 -5.12
N LEU A 63 -5.39 -0.03 -4.43
CA LEU A 63 -6.27 1.09 -4.10
C LEU A 63 -6.84 1.73 -5.37
N MET A 64 -6.04 1.86 -6.42
CA MET A 64 -6.50 2.36 -7.71
C MET A 64 -7.50 1.43 -8.39
N ALA A 65 -7.24 0.12 -8.38
CA ALA A 65 -8.22 -0.83 -8.88
C ALA A 65 -9.52 -0.79 -8.08
N LEU A 66 -9.44 -0.59 -6.75
CA LEU A 66 -10.61 -0.43 -5.89
C LEU A 66 -11.38 0.86 -6.19
N GLU A 67 -10.68 1.97 -6.42
CA GLU A 67 -11.27 3.26 -6.79
C GLU A 67 -12.03 3.14 -8.11
N GLN A 68 -11.40 2.55 -9.15
CA GLN A 68 -12.03 2.30 -10.45
C GLN A 68 -13.27 1.39 -10.36
N LEU A 69 -13.23 0.37 -9.49
CA LEU A 69 -14.37 -0.51 -9.26
C LEU A 69 -15.52 0.19 -8.50
N GLN A 70 -15.24 1.15 -7.63
CA GLN A 70 -16.26 1.92 -6.89
C GLN A 70 -16.82 3.07 -7.68
N HIS A 71 -15.99 3.67 -8.52
CA HIS A 71 -16.25 4.89 -9.24
C HIS A 71 -15.86 4.68 -10.70
N PRO A 72 -16.71 4.02 -11.52
CA PRO A 72 -16.39 3.73 -12.92
C PRO A 72 -16.18 4.99 -13.77
N ASP A 73 -16.77 6.12 -13.37
CA ASP A 73 -16.54 7.44 -13.98
C ASP A 73 -15.34 8.20 -13.38
N HIS A 74 -14.57 7.58 -12.48
CA HIS A 74 -13.39 8.22 -11.90
C HIS A 74 -12.31 8.36 -12.95
N GLN A 75 -12.05 9.60 -13.36
CA GLN A 75 -10.90 9.94 -14.16
C GLN A 75 -9.76 10.35 -13.23
N GLU A 76 -8.70 9.54 -13.17
CA GLU A 76 -7.53 9.90 -12.37
C GLU A 76 -6.93 11.21 -12.93
N PRO A 77 -6.72 12.24 -12.10
CA PRO A 77 -5.95 13.40 -12.51
C PRO A 77 -4.53 12.92 -12.87
N SER A 78 -3.98 13.40 -13.99
CA SER A 78 -2.65 13.02 -14.48
C SER A 78 -1.68 12.86 -13.31
N PRO A 79 -1.12 11.66 -13.09
CA PRO A 79 -0.27 11.44 -11.93
C PRO A 79 0.92 12.38 -11.99
N PRO A 80 1.33 12.97 -10.85
CA PRO A 80 2.56 13.74 -10.81
C PRO A 80 3.72 12.83 -11.25
N PRO A 81 4.71 13.36 -11.99
CA PRO A 81 5.82 12.57 -12.51
C PRO A 81 6.69 11.93 -11.41
N LEU A 82 6.54 12.37 -10.15
CA LEU A 82 7.14 11.75 -8.98
C LEU A 82 6.07 11.35 -7.95
N ASP A 83 6.22 10.12 -7.44
CA ASP A 83 5.51 9.66 -6.26
C ASP A 83 6.09 10.37 -5.02
N SER A 84 5.34 11.33 -4.48
CA SER A 84 5.73 12.13 -3.31
C SER A 84 6.06 11.26 -2.10
N PHE A 85 5.40 10.11 -1.93
CA PHE A 85 5.66 9.21 -0.81
C PHE A 85 6.99 8.46 -0.98
N LEU A 86 7.31 7.98 -2.18
CA LEU A 86 8.61 7.37 -2.46
C LEU A 86 9.76 8.38 -2.33
N THR A 87 9.53 9.62 -2.75
CA THR A 87 10.48 10.73 -2.61
C THR A 87 10.76 11.04 -1.14
N TRP A 88 9.71 11.11 -0.33
CA TRP A 88 9.84 11.27 1.13
C TRP A 88 10.53 10.07 1.78
N LEU A 89 10.24 8.83 1.38
CA LEU A 89 10.94 7.66 1.90
C LEU A 89 12.45 7.68 1.59
N GLN A 90 12.84 8.21 0.43
CA GLN A 90 14.26 8.39 0.10
C GLN A 90 14.94 9.41 1.03
N SER A 91 14.29 10.51 1.40
CA SER A 91 14.88 11.48 2.34
C SER A 91 15.02 10.91 3.75
N VAL A 92 14.13 10.00 4.16
CA VAL A 92 14.23 9.26 5.42
C VAL A 92 15.43 8.30 5.40
N ASP A 93 15.64 7.55 4.31
CA ASP A 93 16.83 6.69 4.17
C ASP A 93 18.13 7.49 4.29
N ILE A 94 18.21 8.65 3.63
CA ILE A 94 19.38 9.54 3.69
C ILE A 94 19.60 10.06 5.13
N SER A 95 18.52 10.37 5.84
CA SER A 95 18.59 10.87 7.21
C SER A 95 19.04 9.81 8.22
N LEU A 96 18.75 8.53 7.95
CA LEU A 96 19.17 7.40 8.77
C LEU A 96 20.64 7.00 8.52
N ASP A 97 21.22 7.40 7.39
CA ASP A 97 22.62 7.11 7.01
C ASP A 97 23.60 8.15 7.58
N LEU A 98 23.10 9.29 8.07
CA LEU A 98 23.93 10.34 8.67
C LEU A 98 24.46 9.90 10.04
N PRO A 99 25.78 10.04 10.31
CA PRO A 99 26.31 9.83 11.65
C PRO A 99 25.70 10.83 12.63
N PRO A 100 25.50 10.46 13.92
CA PRO A 100 24.99 11.39 14.92
C PRO A 100 25.91 12.61 15.02
N PRO A 101 25.35 13.82 15.27
CA PRO A 101 26.16 15.01 15.43
C PRO A 101 27.14 14.86 16.60
N PRO A 102 28.33 15.45 16.51
CA PRO A 102 29.39 15.35 17.53
C PRO A 102 28.99 15.97 18.87
#